data_AF-A0A433C746-F1
#
_entry.id   AF-A0A433C746-F1
#
_cell.length_a   1.000
_cell.length_b   1.000
_cell.length_c   1.000
_cell.angle_alpha   90.00
_cell.angle_beta   90.00
_cell.angle_gamma   90.00
#
_symmetry.space_group_name_H-M   'P 1'
#
loop_
_entity.id
_entity.type
_entity.pdbx_description
1 polymer ?
#
loop_
_entity_poly.entity_id
_entity_poly.type
_entity_poly.pdbx_seq_one_letter_code
_entity_poly.pdbx_strand_id
1 'polypeptide(L)' 'MKNQALPIPDDYDEDIDPRRTRSRNRLLDAAANLLKTGGVEAVTIDAVTKASK' A
#
# COMPACT_ATOMS: atom_id res chain seq x y z
N MET A 1 11.15 35.81 1.98
CA MET A 1 11.25 34.33 2.01
C MET A 1 10.14 33.79 1.13
N LYS A 2 10.48 33.23 -0.05
CA LYS A 2 9.48 32.69 -0.99
C LYS A 2 9.24 31.23 -0.62
N ASN A 3 8.08 30.95 -0.04
CA ASN A 3 7.63 29.60 0.30
C ASN A 3 7.09 28.95 -0.97
N GLN A 4 7.98 28.47 -1.84
CA GLN A 4 7.56 27.70 -3.00
C GLN A 4 7.50 26.24 -2.56
N ALA A 5 6.30 25.75 -2.26
CA ALA A 5 6.04 24.32 -2.22
C ALA A 5 6.49 23.74 -3.57
N LEU A 6 7.34 22.72 -3.53
CA LEU A 6 7.78 22.02 -4.74
C LEU A 6 6.52 21.58 -5.52
N PRO A 7 6.49 21.75 -6.85
CA PRO A 7 5.42 21.17 -7.65
C PRO A 7 5.41 19.67 -7.37
N ILE A 8 4.30 19.17 -6.83
CA ILE A 8 4.07 17.74 -6.70
C ILE A 8 3.94 17.25 -8.14
N PRO A 9 4.85 16.43 -8.67
CA PRO A 9 4.72 15.94 -10.02
C PRO A 9 3.40 15.17 -10.14
N ASP A 10 2.57 15.52 -11.12
CA ASP A 10 1.30 14.88 -11.45
C ASP A 10 1.49 13.45 -12.02
N ASP A 11 2.62 12.79 -11.75
CA ASP A 11 3.05 11.49 -12.28
C ASP A 11 2.36 10.31 -11.57
N TYR A 12 1.13 10.49 -11.06
CA TYR A 12 0.47 9.48 -10.23
C TYR A 12 -0.15 8.32 -11.02
N ASP A 13 -0.34 8.43 -12.34
CA ASP A 13 -1.10 7.42 -13.11
C ASP A 13 -0.48 6.91 -14.42
N GLU A 14 0.44 7.61 -15.10
CA GLU A 14 0.87 7.18 -16.46
C GLU A 14 1.92 6.04 -16.47
N ASP A 15 2.68 5.83 -15.40
CA ASP A 15 3.74 4.81 -15.31
C ASP A 15 3.68 4.02 -13.98
N ILE A 16 2.50 3.52 -13.59
CA ILE A 16 2.42 2.59 -12.45
C ILE A 16 3.16 1.30 -12.81
N ASP A 17 4.42 1.19 -12.34
CA ASP A 17 5.24 -0.01 -12.49
C ASP A 17 4.42 -1.27 -12.14
N PRO A 18 4.30 -2.25 -13.06
CA PRO A 18 3.57 -3.49 -12.80
C PRO A 18 3.98 -4.20 -11.50
N ARG A 19 5.23 -4.01 -11.04
CA ARG A 19 5.70 -4.49 -9.73
C ARG A 19 4.96 -3.83 -8.57
N ARG A 20 4.70 -2.52 -8.63
CA ARG A 20 3.92 -1.80 -7.60
C ARG A 20 2.49 -2.32 -7.54
N THR A 21 1.85 -2.53 -8.70
CA THR A 21 0.50 -3.12 -8.75
C THR A 21 0.46 -4.52 -8.15
N ARG A 22 1.42 -5.40 -8.50
CA ARG A 22 1.53 -6.73 -7.88
C ARG A 22 1.74 -6.65 -6.37
N SER A 23 2.60 -5.75 -5.91
CA SER A 23 2.84 -5.56 -4.48
C SER A 23 1.59 -5.09 -3.73
N ARG A 24 0.87 -4.11 -4.28
CA ARG A 24 -0.38 -3.60 -3.73
C ARG A 24 -1.43 -4.69 -3.62
N ASN A 25 -1.60 -5.49 -4.67
CA ASN A 25 -2.59 -6.57 -4.67
C ASN A 25 -2.28 -7.60 -3.57
N ARG A 26 -1.02 -8.01 -3.41
CA ARG A 26 -0.62 -8.92 -2.31
C ARG A 26 -0.87 -8.33 -0.92
N LEU A 27 -0.63 -7.03 -0.74
CA LEU A 27 -0.92 -6.35 0.53
C LEU A 27 -2.43 -6.34 0.83
N LEU A 28 -3.27 -6.08 -0.18
CA LEU A 28 -4.72 -6.08 -0.05
C LEU A 28 -5.27 -7.48 0.24
N ASP A 29 -4.78 -8.50 -0.48
CA ASP A 29 -5.18 -9.89 -0.26
C ASP A 29 -4.82 -10.37 1.15
N ALA A 30 -3.60 -10.05 1.61
CA ALA A 30 -3.15 -10.36 2.97
C ALA A 30 -4.02 -9.67 4.03
N ALA A 31 -4.28 -8.36 3.87
CA ALA A 31 -5.11 -7.61 4.80
C ALA A 31 -6.56 -8.13 4.84
N ALA A 32 -7.13 -8.47 3.69
CA ALA A 32 -8.47 -9.05 3.62
C ALA A 32 -8.55 -10.40 4.34
N ASN A 33 -7.52 -11.24 4.22
CA ASN A 33 -7.47 -12.53 4.92
C ASN A 33 -7.32 -12.36 6.44
N LEU A 34 -6.47 -11.45 6.89
CA LEU A 34 -6.31 -11.15 8.32
C LEU A 34 -7.61 -10.57 8.90
N LEU A 35 -8.27 -9.66 8.18
CA LEU A 35 -9.54 -9.09 8.60
C LEU A 35 -10.63 -10.17 8.76
N LYS A 36 -10.72 -11.11 7.80
CA LYS A 36 -11.71 -12.20 7.84
C LYS A 36 -11.49 -13.17 9.00
N THR A 37 -10.24 -13.43 9.36
CA THR A 37 -9.87 -14.47 10.33
C THR A 37 -9.68 -13.96 11.76
N GLY A 38 -9.21 -12.73 11.92
CA GLY A 38 -8.86 -12.14 13.22
C GLY A 38 -9.45 -10.75 13.48
N GLY A 39 -10.27 -10.22 12.57
CA GLY A 39 -10.87 -8.89 12.72
C GLY A 39 -9.86 -7.75 12.54
N VAL A 40 -10.27 -6.53 12.90
CA VAL A 40 -9.48 -5.31 12.65
C VAL A 40 -8.15 -5.29 13.41
N GLU A 41 -8.13 -5.81 14.64
CA GLU A 41 -6.93 -5.86 15.49
C GLU A 41 -5.83 -6.77 14.91
N ALA A 42 -6.19 -7.73 14.06
CA ALA A 42 -5.23 -8.59 13.37
C ALA A 42 -4.54 -7.90 12.19
N VAL A 43 -5.07 -6.76 11.71
CA VAL A 43 -4.55 -6.03 10.55
C VAL A 43 -3.50 -5.01 10.99
N THR A 44 -2.35 -5.51 11.46
CA THR A 44 -1.19 -4.68 11.77
C THR A 44 -0.22 -4.61 10.60
N ILE A 45 0.62 -3.57 10.55
CA ILE A 45 1.64 -3.40 9.50
C ILE A 45 2.56 -4.63 9.45
N ASP A 46 3.01 -5.12 10.61
CA ASP A 46 3.89 -6.28 10.70
C ASP A 46 3.21 -7.56 10.21
N ALA A 47 1.96 -7.79 10.60
CA ALA A 47 1.21 -8.97 10.18
C ALA A 47 0.98 -8.96 8.66
N VAL A 48 0.54 -7.83 8.11
CA VAL A 48 0.32 -7.67 6.66
C VAL A 48 1.64 -7.84 5.90
N THR A 49 2.72 -7.20 6.35
CA THR A 49 4.04 -7.29 5.69
C THR A 49 4.60 -8.71 5.72
N LYS A 50 4.33 -9.48 6.79
CA LYS A 50 4.73 -10.89 6.87
C LYS A 50 3.88 -11.78 5.97
N ALA A 51 2.58 -11.51 5.86
CA ALA A 51 1.64 -12.29 5.08
C ALA A 51 1.63 -11.94 3.57
N SER A 52 2.12 -10.76 3.18
CA SER A 52 2.12 -10.28 1.79
C SER A 52 3.38 -10.59 0.98
N LYS A 53 4.31 -11.38 1.55
CA LYS A 53 5.56 -11.75 0.88
C LYS A 53 5.31 -12.70 -0.29
#